data_AF-A0A519JJ40-F1
#
_entry.id   AF-A0A519JJ40-F1
#
_cell.length_a   1.000
_cell.length_b   1.000
_cell.length_c   1.000
_cell.angle_alpha   90.00
_cell.angle_beta   90.00
_cell.angle_gamma   90.00
#
_symmetry.space_group_name_H-M   'P 1'
#
loop_
_entity.id
_entity.type
_entity.pdbx_description
1 polymer ?
#
loop_
_entity_poly.entity_id
_entity_poly.type
_entity_poly.pdbx_seq_one_letter_code
_entity_poly.pdbx_strand_id
1 'polypeptide(L)'
;MSCFMKYSICLLLLVTWSAVAQTPEIAPLDSLTERSKRYLNAQQPDSLYALMGEAFRVQISAAQFTQISQGLKAQLGRWQSAERRSVKDGVARYKAVFDNGLIDFYISRDKAGKIYTFLFKPYEADVADKTGPVLTSNPLRTAFDKQVDAVAQAYIKKQHTVGLSLGILRNDSLFTYGYGETARGNGRVPDANTLFEIGSISKTFTATLLADAVQRGLVKLDDPVSKYLPDSIPALQKDGVPVTLKTLSNHTSGLPRLPTNLFSTATDVTNPYKHYDRKLLY
;
A
#
# COMPACT_ATOMS: atom_id res chain seq x y z
N MET A 1 -26.61 -20.85 -3.83
CA MET A 1 -25.98 -19.99 -4.86
C MET A 1 -26.01 -18.55 -4.37
N SER A 2 -24.97 -18.11 -3.67
CA SER A 2 -24.75 -16.70 -3.33
C SER A 2 -23.25 -16.44 -3.51
N CYS A 3 -22.92 -15.65 -4.52
CA CYS A 3 -21.56 -15.35 -4.94
C CYS A 3 -21.00 -14.28 -4.00
N PHE A 4 -20.20 -14.67 -3.02
CA PHE A 4 -19.53 -13.74 -2.12
C PHE A 4 -18.34 -13.07 -2.83
N MET A 5 -18.50 -11.77 -2.98
CA MET A 5 -17.62 -10.80 -3.61
C MET A 5 -16.25 -10.77 -2.91
N LYS A 6 -15.20 -11.21 -3.63
CA LYS A 6 -13.79 -11.08 -3.23
C LYS A 6 -13.39 -9.62 -3.25
N TYR A 7 -13.23 -8.97 -2.09
CA TYR A 7 -12.53 -7.70 -1.99
C TYR A 7 -11.01 -7.95 -2.06
N SER A 8 -10.52 -8.21 -3.28
CA SER A 8 -9.11 -8.01 -3.61
C SER A 8 -8.95 -6.57 -4.08
N ILE A 9 -8.01 -5.85 -3.47
CA ILE A 9 -7.48 -4.60 -4.03
C ILE A 9 -6.77 -5.01 -5.33
N CYS A 10 -7.50 -5.00 -6.44
CA CYS A 10 -6.89 -5.09 -7.77
C CYS A 10 -6.23 -3.74 -8.04
N LEU A 11 -4.95 -3.64 -7.65
CA LEU A 11 -4.07 -2.59 -8.11
C LEU A 11 -3.91 -2.77 -9.62
N LEU A 12 -4.67 -2.02 -10.42
CA LEU A 12 -4.53 -2.02 -11.88
C LEU A 12 -3.29 -1.21 -12.25
N LEU A 13 -2.15 -1.89 -12.30
CA LEU A 13 -0.94 -1.43 -12.99
C LEU A 13 -1.08 -1.76 -14.47
N LEU A 14 -1.60 -0.81 -15.26
CA LEU A 14 -1.41 -0.82 -16.70
C LEU A 14 -0.15 -0.02 -17.00
N VAL A 15 0.94 -0.74 -17.23
CA VAL A 15 2.19 -0.18 -17.72
C VAL A 15 2.06 -0.02 -19.23
N THR A 16 1.76 1.19 -19.70
CA THR A 16 2.03 1.52 -21.10
C THR A 16 3.48 1.96 -21.21
N TRP A 17 4.24 1.28 -22.07
CA TRP A 17 5.60 1.67 -22.41
C TRP A 17 5.62 3.10 -22.97
N SER A 18 6.50 3.93 -22.42
CA SER A 18 6.67 5.32 -22.81
C SER A 18 7.40 5.40 -24.15
N ALA A 19 6.67 5.61 -25.24
CA ALA A 19 7.26 6.15 -26.46
C ALA A 19 7.26 7.69 -26.34
N VAL A 20 8.46 8.26 -26.26
CA VAL A 20 8.70 9.69 -26.23
C VAL A 20 8.16 10.32 -27.51
N ALA A 21 7.11 11.12 -27.39
CA ALA A 21 6.65 11.99 -28.46
C ALA A 21 6.49 13.41 -27.92
N GLN A 22 7.09 14.34 -28.65
CA GLN A 22 7.14 15.79 -28.47
C GLN A 22 5.92 16.39 -27.74
N THR A 23 6.27 17.23 -26.76
CA THR A 23 5.47 18.08 -25.87
C THR A 23 3.96 18.16 -26.18
N PRO A 24 3.10 17.44 -25.44
CA PRO A 24 1.65 17.61 -25.58
C PRO A 24 1.20 18.93 -24.93
N GLU A 25 0.38 19.64 -25.70
CA GLU A 25 -0.23 20.95 -25.46
C GLU A 25 -0.92 21.08 -24.07
N ILE A 26 -0.79 22.26 -23.46
CA ILE A 26 -1.05 22.55 -22.03
C ILE A 26 -2.54 22.97 -21.76
N ALA A 27 -3.54 22.53 -22.55
CA ALA A 27 -4.95 22.92 -22.38
C ALA A 27 -5.99 21.77 -22.46
N PRO A 28 -7.07 21.80 -21.65
CA PRO A 28 -7.06 21.48 -20.23
C PRO A 28 -7.50 20.03 -19.99
N LEU A 29 -6.58 19.22 -19.44
CA LEU A 29 -6.86 17.87 -18.94
C LEU A 29 -7.98 17.85 -17.87
N ASP A 30 -8.32 19.02 -17.30
CA ASP A 30 -9.43 19.19 -16.37
C ASP A 30 -10.78 18.84 -16.98
N SER A 31 -11.01 19.17 -18.27
CA SER A 31 -12.29 18.87 -18.93
C SER A 31 -12.49 17.35 -19.07
N LEU A 32 -11.44 16.62 -19.48
CA LEU A 32 -11.47 15.16 -19.54
C LEU A 32 -11.60 14.54 -18.15
N THR A 33 -10.96 15.12 -17.14
CA THR A 33 -11.08 14.69 -15.74
C THR A 33 -12.50 14.86 -15.22
N GLU A 34 -13.11 16.04 -15.41
CA GLU A 34 -14.49 16.32 -14.99
C GLU A 34 -15.52 15.46 -15.72
N ARG A 35 -15.34 15.22 -17.02
CA ARG A 35 -16.17 14.26 -17.77
C ARG A 35 -16.01 12.85 -17.25
N SER A 36 -14.77 12.44 -16.96
CA SER A 36 -14.50 11.10 -16.41
C SER A 36 -15.16 10.90 -15.05
N LYS A 37 -15.01 11.89 -14.15
CA LYS A 37 -15.68 11.96 -12.85
C LYS A 37 -17.20 11.84 -13.00
N ARG A 38 -17.79 12.61 -13.91
CA ARG A 38 -19.23 12.58 -14.19
C ARG A 38 -19.69 11.20 -14.64
N TYR A 39 -19.04 10.61 -15.65
CA TYR A 39 -19.45 9.30 -16.18
C TYR A 39 -19.21 8.16 -15.18
N LEU A 40 -18.13 8.20 -14.39
CA LEU A 40 -17.89 7.21 -13.33
C LEU A 40 -18.98 7.30 -12.25
N ASN A 41 -19.32 8.51 -11.80
CA ASN A 41 -20.37 8.71 -10.79
C ASN A 41 -21.76 8.34 -11.29
N ALA A 42 -22.06 8.62 -12.55
CA ALA A 42 -23.32 8.27 -13.20
C ALA A 42 -23.40 6.81 -13.65
N GLN A 43 -22.34 6.00 -13.42
CA GLN A 43 -22.23 4.62 -13.86
C GLN A 43 -22.49 4.46 -15.38
N GLN A 44 -21.87 5.32 -16.18
CA GLN A 44 -21.96 5.33 -17.65
C GLN A 44 -20.64 4.83 -18.28
N PRO A 45 -20.35 3.51 -18.20
CA PRO A 45 -19.06 2.97 -18.63
C PRO A 45 -18.81 3.15 -20.13
N ASP A 46 -19.84 3.06 -20.98
CA ASP A 46 -19.70 3.26 -22.42
C ASP A 46 -19.30 4.69 -22.78
N SER A 47 -19.91 5.67 -22.08
CA SER A 47 -19.57 7.09 -22.26
C SER A 47 -18.17 7.41 -21.78
N LEU A 48 -17.73 6.77 -20.69
CA LEU A 48 -16.36 6.87 -20.19
C LEU A 48 -15.37 6.20 -21.15
N TYR A 49 -15.68 5.00 -21.64
CA TYR A 49 -14.87 4.25 -22.60
C TYR A 49 -14.74 5.01 -23.94
N ALA A 50 -15.78 5.73 -24.35
CA ALA A 50 -15.76 6.59 -25.54
C ALA A 50 -14.72 7.74 -25.44
N LEU A 51 -14.28 8.10 -24.24
CA LEU A 51 -13.18 9.05 -24.03
C LEU A 51 -11.80 8.44 -24.27
N MET A 52 -11.66 7.11 -24.18
CA MET A 52 -10.38 6.40 -24.28
C MET A 52 -9.87 6.37 -25.72
N GLY A 53 -8.56 6.53 -25.88
CA GLY A 53 -7.85 6.48 -27.17
C GLY A 53 -7.59 5.05 -27.65
N GLU A 54 -7.13 4.92 -28.88
CA GLU A 54 -6.95 3.63 -29.56
C GLU A 54 -6.01 2.68 -28.80
N ALA A 55 -4.85 3.20 -28.36
CA ALA A 55 -3.86 2.42 -27.62
C ALA A 55 -4.43 1.75 -26.36
N PHE A 56 -5.35 2.42 -25.67
CA PHE A 56 -6.05 1.86 -24.51
C PHE A 56 -7.04 0.76 -24.93
N ARG A 57 -7.83 1.03 -25.97
CA ARG A 57 -8.89 0.11 -26.46
C ARG A 57 -8.34 -1.19 -27.06
N VAL A 58 -7.10 -1.18 -27.54
CA VAL A 58 -6.40 -2.40 -27.99
C VAL A 58 -6.11 -3.33 -26.81
N GLN A 59 -5.85 -2.78 -25.61
CA GLN A 59 -5.47 -3.56 -24.44
C GLN A 59 -6.66 -3.97 -23.57
N ILE A 60 -7.72 -3.15 -23.57
CA ILE A 60 -8.87 -3.32 -22.68
C ILE A 60 -10.13 -3.17 -23.49
N SER A 61 -10.89 -4.26 -23.60
CA SER A 61 -12.21 -4.25 -24.23
C SER A 61 -13.22 -3.41 -23.45
N ALA A 62 -14.29 -2.97 -24.11
CA ALA A 62 -15.39 -2.25 -23.47
C ALA A 62 -15.99 -3.05 -22.28
N ALA A 63 -16.16 -4.37 -22.44
CA ALA A 63 -16.69 -5.24 -21.39
C ALA A 63 -15.78 -5.30 -20.15
N GLN A 64 -14.47 -5.46 -20.35
CA GLN A 64 -13.49 -5.43 -19.25
C GLN A 64 -13.48 -4.05 -18.58
N PHE A 65 -13.53 -2.98 -19.36
CA PHE A 65 -13.56 -1.62 -18.83
C PHE A 65 -14.82 -1.35 -17.98
N THR A 66 -15.97 -1.85 -18.39
CA THR A 66 -17.21 -1.79 -17.61
C THR A 66 -17.02 -2.42 -16.23
N GLN A 67 -16.47 -3.64 -16.16
CA GLN A 67 -16.20 -4.31 -14.88
C GLN A 67 -15.24 -3.52 -14.00
N ILE A 68 -14.17 -2.98 -14.59
CA ILE A 68 -13.17 -2.16 -13.87
C ILE A 68 -13.83 -0.90 -13.28
N SER A 69 -14.59 -0.16 -14.09
CA SER A 69 -15.22 1.10 -13.66
C SER A 69 -16.27 0.88 -12.56
N GLN A 70 -17.05 -0.20 -12.65
CA GLN A 70 -18.03 -0.60 -11.63
C GLN A 70 -17.33 -1.02 -10.34
N GLY A 71 -16.27 -1.82 -10.43
CA GLY A 71 -15.46 -2.23 -9.27
C GLY A 71 -14.84 -1.04 -8.55
N LEU A 72 -14.28 -0.09 -9.30
CA LEU A 72 -13.72 1.15 -8.75
C LEU A 72 -14.78 1.96 -7.97
N LYS A 73 -15.96 2.15 -8.57
CA LYS A 73 -17.09 2.85 -7.94
C LYS A 73 -17.60 2.12 -6.68
N ALA A 74 -17.67 0.79 -6.72
CA ALA A 74 -18.12 -0.01 -5.58
C ALA A 74 -17.14 0.06 -4.40
N GLN A 75 -15.83 0.13 -4.67
CA GLN A 75 -14.80 0.21 -3.63
C GLN A 75 -14.65 1.63 -3.07
N LEU A 76 -14.48 2.63 -3.94
CA LEU A 76 -14.13 3.98 -3.52
C LEU A 76 -15.36 4.85 -3.24
N GLY A 77 -16.53 4.50 -3.77
CA GLY A 77 -17.73 5.34 -3.69
C GLY A 77 -17.73 6.47 -4.72
N ARG A 78 -18.47 7.54 -4.45
CA ARG A 78 -18.57 8.71 -5.33
C ARG A 78 -17.26 9.49 -5.37
N TRP A 79 -16.83 9.82 -6.58
CA TRP A 79 -15.71 10.73 -6.82
C TRP A 79 -16.19 12.17 -6.60
N GLN A 80 -15.76 12.77 -5.50
CA GLN A 80 -16.20 14.09 -5.04
C GLN A 80 -15.45 15.22 -5.76
N SER A 81 -14.11 15.18 -5.73
CA SER A 81 -13.27 16.22 -6.32
C SER A 81 -11.99 15.65 -6.93
N ALA A 82 -11.39 16.42 -7.84
CA ALA A 82 -10.08 16.12 -8.41
C ALA A 82 -9.28 17.43 -8.44
N GLU A 83 -8.26 17.52 -7.59
CA GLU A 83 -7.40 18.69 -7.49
C GLU A 83 -6.09 18.41 -8.24
N ARG A 84 -5.78 19.20 -9.27
CA ARG A 84 -4.53 19.01 -10.03
C ARG A 84 -3.32 19.28 -9.12
N ARG A 85 -2.36 18.35 -9.10
CA ARG A 85 -1.13 18.45 -8.29
C ARG A 85 0.09 18.77 -9.13
N SER A 86 0.25 18.12 -10.27
CA SER A 86 1.40 18.33 -11.16
C SER A 86 1.09 17.94 -12.60
N VAL A 87 1.90 18.44 -13.53
CA VAL A 87 1.97 17.93 -14.92
C VAL A 87 3.43 17.62 -15.21
N LYS A 88 3.73 16.39 -15.62
CA LYS A 88 5.08 15.97 -15.98
C LYS A 88 5.01 15.12 -17.25
N ASP A 89 5.83 15.47 -18.24
CA ASP A 89 5.91 14.77 -19.53
C ASP A 89 4.52 14.59 -20.19
N GLY A 90 3.65 15.59 -20.05
CA GLY A 90 2.29 15.55 -20.61
C GLY A 90 1.25 14.77 -19.82
N VAL A 91 1.63 14.13 -18.71
CA VAL A 91 0.73 13.42 -17.80
C VAL A 91 0.40 14.33 -16.63
N ALA A 92 -0.90 14.64 -16.45
CA ALA A 92 -1.38 15.34 -15.27
C ALA A 92 -1.69 14.36 -14.15
N ARG A 93 -1.27 14.71 -12.94
CA ARG A 93 -1.59 14.02 -11.70
C ARG A 93 -2.62 14.85 -10.92
N TYR A 94 -3.66 14.19 -10.44
CA TYR A 94 -4.71 14.76 -9.62
C TYR A 94 -4.80 14.01 -8.30
N LYS A 95 -5.01 14.76 -7.22
CA LYS A 95 -5.53 14.24 -5.96
C LYS A 95 -7.03 14.05 -6.12
N ALA A 96 -7.47 12.81 -6.30
CA ALA A 96 -8.88 12.48 -6.42
C ALA A 96 -9.45 12.06 -5.07
N VAL A 97 -10.50 12.75 -4.64
CA VAL A 97 -11.22 12.48 -3.39
C VAL A 97 -12.46 11.68 -3.70
N PHE A 98 -12.59 10.52 -3.08
CA PHE A 98 -13.78 9.68 -3.12
C PHE A 98 -14.39 9.54 -1.72
N ASP A 99 -15.63 9.05 -1.61
CA ASP A 99 -16.31 8.82 -0.33
C ASP A 99 -15.46 7.98 0.64
N ASN A 100 -14.80 6.93 0.13
CA ASN A 100 -14.10 5.94 0.94
C ASN A 100 -12.57 6.08 0.87
N GLY A 101 -12.04 7.16 0.30
CA GLY A 101 -10.59 7.35 0.26
C GLY A 101 -10.05 8.41 -0.68
N LEU A 102 -8.74 8.62 -0.58
CA LEU A 102 -7.96 9.49 -1.45
C LEU A 102 -7.12 8.61 -2.38
N ILE A 103 -7.08 8.97 -3.65
CA ILE A 103 -6.32 8.23 -4.67
C ILE A 103 -5.65 9.22 -5.62
N ASP A 104 -4.45 8.91 -6.10
CA ASP A 104 -3.86 9.65 -7.21
C ASP A 104 -4.50 9.20 -8.52
N PHE A 105 -4.95 10.17 -9.31
CA PHE A 105 -5.48 9.96 -10.65
C PHE A 105 -4.54 10.59 -11.68
N TYR A 106 -4.07 9.78 -12.63
CA TYR A 106 -3.20 10.20 -13.71
C TYR A 106 -3.96 10.17 -15.03
N ILE A 107 -3.88 11.28 -15.77
CA ILE A 107 -4.52 11.42 -17.06
C ILE A 107 -3.60 12.12 -18.06
N SER A 108 -3.62 11.64 -19.30
CA SER A 108 -2.98 12.32 -20.44
C SER A 108 -3.85 12.15 -21.69
N ARG A 109 -3.51 12.89 -22.74
CA ARG A 109 -4.28 12.96 -23.98
C ARG A 109 -3.39 12.59 -25.17
N ASP A 110 -3.92 11.83 -26.13
CA ASP A 110 -3.25 11.58 -27.41
C ASP A 110 -3.46 12.74 -28.41
N LYS A 111 -2.82 12.64 -29.58
CA LYS A 111 -2.93 13.66 -30.65
C LYS A 111 -4.35 13.80 -31.22
N ALA A 112 -5.17 12.74 -31.17
CA ALA A 112 -6.58 12.77 -31.59
C ALA A 112 -7.50 13.35 -30.51
N GLY A 113 -6.93 13.63 -29.35
CA GLY A 113 -7.59 14.28 -28.26
C GLY A 113 -8.32 13.37 -27.29
N LYS A 114 -8.09 12.06 -27.39
CA LYS A 114 -8.64 11.03 -26.52
C LYS A 114 -7.71 10.77 -25.34
N ILE A 115 -8.24 10.12 -24.30
CA ILE A 115 -7.47 9.77 -23.11
C ILE A 115 -6.45 8.68 -23.48
N TYR A 116 -5.17 8.98 -23.28
CA TYR A 116 -4.08 8.04 -23.51
C TYR A 116 -3.66 7.32 -22.22
N THR A 117 -3.48 8.07 -21.13
CA THR A 117 -3.26 7.53 -19.78
C THR A 117 -4.53 7.71 -18.95
N PHE A 118 -4.99 6.66 -18.27
CA PHE A 118 -6.10 6.70 -17.33
C PHE A 118 -5.80 5.73 -16.18
N LEU A 119 -5.23 6.24 -15.09
CA LEU A 119 -4.62 5.39 -14.07
C LEU A 119 -4.90 5.91 -12.66
N PHE A 120 -5.24 4.98 -11.77
CA PHE A 120 -5.42 5.24 -10.35
C PHE A 120 -4.32 4.54 -9.54
N LYS A 121 -3.68 5.28 -8.62
CA LYS A 121 -2.66 4.75 -7.71
C LYS A 121 -2.95 5.17 -6.27
N PRO A 122 -2.53 4.41 -5.25
CA PRO A 122 -2.59 4.87 -3.87
C PRO A 122 -2.07 6.30 -3.76
N TYR A 123 -2.81 7.18 -3.08
CA TYR A 123 -2.44 8.57 -2.97
C TYR A 123 -1.10 8.72 -2.25
N GLU A 124 -0.12 9.31 -2.93
CA GLU A 124 1.15 9.70 -2.32
C GLU A 124 1.04 11.16 -1.88
N ALA A 125 1.08 11.44 -0.58
CA ALA A 125 1.04 12.83 -0.14
C ALA A 125 2.22 13.61 -0.74
N ASP A 126 1.96 14.82 -1.26
CA ASP A 126 3.02 15.76 -1.63
C ASP A 126 3.71 16.25 -0.36
N VAL A 127 4.64 15.43 0.15
CA VAL A 127 5.39 15.79 1.32
C VAL A 127 6.60 16.59 0.87
N ALA A 128 6.63 17.83 1.35
CA ALA A 128 7.74 18.74 1.12
C ALA A 128 9.05 18.10 1.60
N ASP A 129 10.12 18.49 0.93
CA ASP A 129 11.46 18.16 1.41
C ASP A 129 11.76 18.98 2.68
N LYS A 130 12.66 18.46 3.50
CA LYS A 130 13.25 19.17 4.64
C LYS A 130 14.06 20.36 4.09
N THR A 131 14.04 21.46 4.82
CA THR A 131 14.67 22.72 4.39
C THR A 131 16.18 22.77 4.67
N GLY A 132 16.71 21.85 5.48
CA GLY A 132 18.12 21.77 5.85
C GLY A 132 18.75 20.42 5.51
N PRO A 133 20.09 20.32 5.62
CA PRO A 133 20.79 19.07 5.43
C PRO A 133 20.32 18.02 6.44
N VAL A 134 20.28 16.77 6.00
CA VAL A 134 19.89 15.65 6.85
C VAL A 134 21.12 15.18 7.64
N LEU A 135 20.98 15.05 8.96
CA LEU A 135 22.02 14.44 9.82
C LEU A 135 22.28 13.00 9.36
N THR A 136 23.55 12.59 9.29
CA THR A 136 23.90 11.24 8.86
C THR A 136 25.19 10.75 9.47
N SER A 137 25.29 9.42 9.67
CA SER A 137 26.54 8.74 10.02
C SER A 137 27.30 8.23 8.79
N ASN A 138 26.78 8.44 7.56
CA ASN A 138 27.46 8.04 6.35
C ASN A 138 28.74 8.88 6.12
N PRO A 139 29.93 8.25 6.04
CA PRO A 139 31.18 8.98 5.91
C PRO A 139 31.44 9.52 4.49
N LEU A 140 30.67 9.12 3.48
CA LEU A 140 30.80 9.53 2.07
C LEU A 140 32.20 9.32 1.46
N ARG A 141 32.99 8.40 2.02
CA ARG A 141 34.41 8.19 1.65
C ARG A 141 34.55 7.39 0.37
N THR A 142 33.79 6.31 0.25
CA THR A 142 33.90 5.37 -0.87
C THR A 142 32.84 5.66 -1.95
N ALA A 143 33.03 5.09 -3.14
CA ALA A 143 31.99 5.11 -4.17
C ALA A 143 30.70 4.42 -3.68
N PHE A 144 30.84 3.37 -2.86
CA PHE A 144 29.71 2.66 -2.27
C PHE A 144 28.94 3.55 -1.28
N ASP A 145 29.64 4.25 -0.39
CA ASP A 145 29.02 5.20 0.55
C ASP A 145 28.18 6.27 -0.17
N LYS A 146 28.71 6.82 -1.27
CA LYS A 146 28.01 7.82 -2.10
C LYS A 146 26.78 7.25 -2.79
N GLN A 147 26.84 5.99 -3.25
CA GLN A 147 25.67 5.32 -3.82
C GLN A 147 24.58 5.09 -2.77
N VAL A 148 24.95 4.64 -1.57
CA VAL A 148 24.01 4.46 -0.47
C VAL A 148 23.37 5.79 -0.08
N ASP A 149 24.17 6.86 0.04
CA ASP A 149 23.67 8.21 0.34
C ASP A 149 22.67 8.69 -0.71
N ALA A 150 22.98 8.57 -2.00
CA ALA A 150 22.08 9.01 -3.07
C ALA A 150 20.68 8.35 -2.96
N VAL A 151 20.61 7.07 -2.62
CA VAL A 151 19.35 6.35 -2.40
C VAL A 151 18.68 6.79 -1.09
N ALA A 152 19.44 6.85 0.00
CA ALA A 152 18.92 7.22 1.31
C ALA A 152 18.33 8.64 1.31
N GLN A 153 19.05 9.61 0.74
CA GLN A 153 18.65 11.02 0.66
C GLN A 153 17.31 11.21 -0.06
N ALA A 154 17.03 10.42 -1.11
CA ALA A 154 15.75 10.49 -1.81
C ALA A 154 14.55 10.21 -0.88
N TYR A 155 14.75 9.37 0.14
CA TYR A 155 13.74 8.98 1.12
C TYR A 155 13.73 9.85 2.38
N ILE A 156 14.91 10.05 3.01
CA ILE A 156 15.00 10.73 4.31
C ILE A 156 14.79 12.24 4.23
N LYS A 157 14.93 12.85 3.04
CA LYS A 157 14.69 14.28 2.85
C LYS A 157 13.21 14.64 3.00
N LYS A 158 12.27 13.70 2.98
CA LYS A 158 10.84 14.01 3.15
C LYS A 158 10.52 14.40 4.59
N GLN A 159 9.72 15.45 4.80
CA GLN A 159 9.38 15.96 6.15
C GLN A 159 8.69 14.94 7.08
N HIS A 160 8.01 13.94 6.50
CA HIS A 160 7.37 12.87 7.27
C HIS A 160 8.36 11.78 7.73
N THR A 161 9.53 11.67 7.09
CA THR A 161 10.54 10.66 7.44
C THR A 161 11.43 11.22 8.54
N VAL A 162 11.30 10.71 9.76
CA VAL A 162 12.05 11.20 10.92
C VAL A 162 13.49 10.68 10.91
N GLY A 163 13.66 9.36 10.80
CA GLY A 163 14.95 8.69 10.79
C GLY A 163 14.94 7.44 9.92
N LEU A 164 16.14 6.99 9.55
CA LEU A 164 16.37 5.79 8.76
C LEU A 164 17.65 5.10 9.26
N SER A 165 17.56 3.80 9.56
CA SER A 165 18.72 2.94 9.78
C SER A 165 18.81 1.93 8.64
N LEU A 166 19.99 1.82 8.03
CA LEU A 166 20.27 0.90 6.92
C LEU A 166 21.38 -0.07 7.33
N GLY A 167 21.12 -1.37 7.18
CA GLY A 167 22.12 -2.43 7.24
C GLY A 167 22.25 -3.11 5.89
N ILE A 168 23.46 -3.21 5.35
CA ILE A 168 23.74 -3.86 4.07
C ILE A 168 24.79 -4.94 4.30
N LEU A 169 24.42 -6.20 4.01
CA LEU A 169 25.35 -7.33 4.00
C LEU A 169 25.82 -7.58 2.57
N ARG A 170 27.12 -7.46 2.31
CA ARG A 170 27.73 -7.68 1.00
C ARG A 170 29.11 -8.30 1.15
N ASN A 171 29.36 -9.42 0.48
CA ASN A 171 30.64 -10.15 0.54
C ASN A 171 31.10 -10.37 1.99
N ASP A 172 30.21 -10.88 2.84
CA ASP A 172 30.41 -11.12 4.28
C ASP A 172 30.72 -9.88 5.13
N SER A 173 30.68 -8.69 4.53
CA SER A 173 30.87 -7.42 5.21
C SER A 173 29.54 -6.76 5.51
N LEU A 174 29.35 -6.33 6.76
CA LEU A 174 28.19 -5.55 7.19
C LEU A 174 28.54 -4.06 7.15
N PHE A 175 27.73 -3.29 6.44
CA PHE A 175 27.79 -1.84 6.40
C PHE A 175 26.53 -1.28 7.06
N THR A 176 26.70 -0.31 7.96
CA THR A 176 25.58 0.33 8.67
C THR A 176 25.58 1.83 8.46
N TYR A 177 24.43 2.40 8.15
CA TYR A 177 24.26 3.84 7.92
C TYR A 177 23.01 4.36 8.62
N GLY A 178 23.14 5.53 9.24
CA GLY A 178 22.06 6.24 9.89
C GLY A 178 21.79 7.56 9.19
N TYR A 179 20.50 7.94 9.07
CA TYR A 179 20.08 9.23 8.54
C TYR A 179 18.92 9.80 9.36
N GLY A 180 18.86 11.12 9.45
CA GLY A 180 17.85 11.84 10.22
C GLY A 180 18.05 11.64 11.71
N GLU A 181 16.94 11.42 12.42
CA GLU A 181 16.90 11.41 13.88
C GLU A 181 16.08 10.24 14.41
N THR A 182 16.36 9.80 15.63
CA THR A 182 15.59 8.74 16.32
C THR A 182 14.22 9.23 16.80
N ALA A 183 14.07 10.53 17.05
CA ALA A 183 12.80 11.20 17.29
C ALA A 183 12.86 12.62 16.73
N ARG A 184 11.70 13.20 16.38
CA ARG A 184 11.66 14.52 15.75
C ARG A 184 12.27 15.59 16.66
N GLY A 185 13.33 16.24 16.20
CA GLY A 185 13.98 17.37 16.87
C GLY A 185 14.92 16.98 18.01
N ASN A 186 15.28 15.70 18.16
CA ASN A 186 16.20 15.26 19.20
C ASN A 186 17.68 15.27 18.77
N GLY A 187 17.96 15.47 17.47
CA GLY A 187 19.31 15.57 16.92
C GLY A 187 20.16 14.28 17.01
N ARG A 188 19.56 13.14 17.38
CA ARG A 188 20.28 11.87 17.56
C ARG A 188 20.12 11.00 16.33
N VAL A 189 21.19 10.86 15.55
CA VAL A 189 21.23 9.98 14.37
C VAL A 189 21.05 8.52 14.79
N PRO A 190 20.16 7.74 14.14
CA PRO A 190 20.02 6.32 14.42
C PRO A 190 21.30 5.55 14.08
N ASP A 191 21.59 4.51 14.83
CA ASP A 191 22.73 3.61 14.66
C ASP A 191 22.29 2.13 14.62
N ALA A 192 23.26 1.21 14.67
CA ALA A 192 23.00 -0.22 14.67
C ALA A 192 22.29 -0.75 15.94
N ASN A 193 22.30 0.03 17.04
CA ASN A 193 21.69 -0.34 18.32
C ASN A 193 20.34 0.34 18.54
N THR A 194 19.93 1.23 17.63
CA THR A 194 18.66 1.92 17.71
C THR A 194 17.51 0.94 17.53
N LEU A 195 16.58 0.92 18.48
CA LEU A 195 15.43 0.03 18.46
C LEU A 195 14.29 0.60 17.63
N PHE A 196 13.69 -0.25 16.80
CA PHE A 196 12.51 0.06 16.00
C PHE A 196 11.44 -1.01 16.22
N GLU A 197 10.18 -0.61 16.16
CA GLU A 197 9.08 -1.55 16.01
C GLU A 197 9.07 -2.11 14.58
N ILE A 198 9.26 -3.43 14.44
CA ILE A 198 9.42 -4.09 13.13
C ILE A 198 8.09 -4.58 12.52
N GLY A 199 6.98 -4.36 13.22
CA GLY A 199 5.63 -4.69 12.74
C GLY A 199 5.49 -6.13 12.26
N SER A 200 5.02 -6.32 11.01
CA SER A 200 4.77 -7.67 10.48
C SER A 200 6.00 -8.51 10.21
N ILE A 201 7.22 -7.95 10.31
CA ILE A 201 8.45 -8.74 10.28
C ILE A 201 8.48 -9.71 11.48
N SER A 202 7.86 -9.37 12.63
CA SER A 202 7.77 -10.28 13.78
C SER A 202 7.21 -11.67 13.45
N LYS A 203 6.37 -11.79 12.41
CA LYS A 203 5.80 -13.08 11.97
C LYS A 203 6.86 -14.06 11.47
N THR A 204 7.98 -13.59 10.92
CA THR A 204 9.07 -14.48 10.47
C THR A 204 9.68 -15.22 11.65
N PHE A 205 9.88 -14.52 12.77
CA PHE A 205 10.34 -15.12 14.02
C PHE A 205 9.30 -16.09 14.60
N THR A 206 8.03 -15.70 14.66
CA THR A 206 6.95 -16.59 15.12
C THR A 206 6.85 -17.86 14.28
N ALA A 207 6.93 -17.75 12.95
CA ALA A 207 6.92 -18.89 12.04
C ALA A 207 8.16 -19.79 12.23
N THR A 208 9.34 -19.20 12.50
CA THR A 208 10.57 -19.94 12.80
C THR A 208 10.42 -20.75 14.09
N LEU A 209 9.84 -20.16 15.14
CA LEU A 209 9.56 -20.87 16.40
C LEU A 209 8.55 -22.00 16.21
N LEU A 210 7.53 -21.81 15.37
CA LEU A 210 6.60 -22.89 15.01
C LEU A 210 7.33 -24.02 14.28
N ALA A 211 8.22 -23.71 13.34
CA ALA A 211 9.01 -24.72 12.63
C ALA A 211 9.92 -25.51 13.58
N ASP A 212 10.60 -24.84 14.51
CA ASP A 212 11.39 -25.50 15.56
C ASP A 212 10.53 -26.44 16.42
N ALA A 213 9.37 -25.97 16.87
CA ALA A 213 8.45 -26.77 17.68
C ALA A 213 7.94 -28.02 16.93
N VAL A 214 7.70 -27.91 15.61
CA VAL A 214 7.33 -29.04 14.76
C VAL A 214 8.49 -30.03 14.62
N GLN A 215 9.71 -29.56 14.38
CA GLN A 215 10.89 -30.43 14.27
C GLN A 215 11.15 -31.21 15.56
N ARG A 216 10.94 -30.56 16.71
CA ARG A 216 11.09 -31.18 18.04
C ARG A 216 9.93 -32.09 18.43
N GLY A 217 8.91 -32.22 17.58
CA GLY A 217 7.73 -33.05 17.83
C GLY A 217 6.80 -32.50 18.92
N LEU A 218 6.93 -31.23 19.29
CA LEU A 218 6.09 -30.60 20.33
C LEU A 218 4.67 -30.31 19.82
N VAL A 219 4.54 -30.02 18.52
CA VAL A 219 3.27 -29.77 17.84
C VAL A 219 3.31 -30.36 16.43
N LYS A 220 2.14 -30.56 15.80
CA LYS A 220 2.01 -30.88 14.38
C LYS A 220 1.33 -29.74 13.66
N LEU A 221 1.72 -29.46 12.41
CA LEU A 221 1.10 -28.39 11.61
C LEU A 221 -0.40 -28.59 11.40
N ASP A 222 -0.85 -29.85 11.31
CA ASP A 222 -2.25 -30.20 11.14
C ASP A 222 -3.00 -30.34 12.48
N ASP A 223 -2.36 -30.06 13.61
CA ASP A 223 -3.08 -29.99 14.88
C ASP A 223 -4.12 -28.86 14.82
N PRO A 224 -5.37 -29.12 15.26
CA PRO A 224 -6.35 -28.05 15.43
C PRO A 224 -5.89 -27.09 16.51
N VAL A 225 -6.00 -25.78 16.26
CA VAL A 225 -5.54 -24.75 17.21
C VAL A 225 -6.25 -24.85 18.56
N SER A 226 -7.49 -25.33 18.57
CA SER A 226 -8.30 -25.54 19.78
C SER A 226 -7.62 -26.45 20.82
N LYS A 227 -6.70 -27.34 20.40
CA LYS A 227 -5.88 -28.18 21.31
C LYS A 227 -4.99 -27.34 22.25
N TYR A 228 -4.69 -26.10 21.85
CA TYR A 228 -3.75 -25.20 22.55
C TYR A 228 -4.44 -23.96 23.13
N LEU A 229 -5.76 -23.86 23.00
CA LEU A 229 -6.55 -22.73 23.52
C LEU A 229 -7.32 -23.16 24.78
N PRO A 230 -7.74 -22.22 25.63
CA PRO A 230 -8.63 -22.53 26.75
C PRO A 230 -9.96 -23.11 26.27
N ASP A 231 -10.54 -24.03 27.06
CA ASP A 231 -11.83 -24.66 26.76
C ASP A 231 -13.01 -23.68 26.66
N SER A 232 -12.84 -22.46 27.19
CA SER A 232 -13.81 -21.38 27.03
C SER A 232 -13.95 -20.89 25.58
N ILE A 233 -13.01 -21.25 24.70
CA ILE A 233 -13.00 -20.83 23.30
C ILE A 233 -13.61 -21.94 22.45
N PRO A 234 -14.68 -21.63 21.67
CA PRO A 234 -15.30 -22.63 20.82
C PRO A 234 -14.30 -23.12 19.77
N ALA A 235 -14.47 -24.37 19.34
CA ALA A 235 -13.62 -24.94 18.30
C ALA A 235 -13.65 -24.07 17.04
N LEU A 236 -12.50 -23.50 16.69
CA LEU A 236 -12.37 -22.63 15.55
C LEU A 236 -12.41 -23.46 14.26
N GLN A 237 -13.39 -23.22 13.42
CA GLN A 237 -13.59 -23.95 12.17
C GLN A 237 -14.23 -23.08 11.10
N LYS A 238 -14.00 -23.46 9.84
CA LYS A 238 -14.68 -22.88 8.67
C LYS A 238 -15.34 -24.02 7.89
N ASP A 239 -16.65 -23.94 7.72
CA ASP A 239 -17.44 -24.95 6.99
C ASP A 239 -17.21 -26.40 7.52
N GLY A 240 -17.06 -26.55 8.84
CA GLY A 240 -16.77 -27.84 9.48
C GLY A 240 -15.30 -28.30 9.40
N VAL A 241 -14.42 -27.52 8.75
CA VAL A 241 -12.98 -27.78 8.69
C VAL A 241 -12.27 -27.04 9.82
N PRO A 242 -11.55 -27.74 10.72
CA PRO A 242 -10.83 -27.10 11.82
C PRO A 242 -9.76 -26.11 11.35
N VAL A 243 -9.62 -25.00 12.08
CA VAL A 243 -8.46 -24.12 11.95
C VAL A 243 -7.26 -24.82 12.58
N THR A 244 -6.20 -25.01 11.80
CA THR A 244 -4.96 -25.67 12.24
C THR A 244 -3.82 -24.67 12.37
N LEU A 245 -2.72 -25.08 13.01
CA LEU A 245 -1.50 -24.26 13.07
C LEU A 245 -1.01 -23.90 11.65
N LYS A 246 -1.15 -24.81 10.69
CA LYS A 246 -0.85 -24.60 9.26
C LYS A 246 -1.68 -23.48 8.67
N THR A 247 -3.01 -23.54 8.80
CA THR A 247 -3.91 -22.55 8.16
C THR A 247 -3.80 -21.17 8.80
N LEU A 248 -3.38 -21.09 10.07
CA LEU A 248 -2.99 -19.83 10.70
C LEU A 248 -1.69 -19.29 10.13
N SER A 249 -0.63 -20.11 10.05
CA SER A 249 0.70 -19.69 9.60
C SER A 249 0.76 -19.20 8.15
N ASN A 250 -0.12 -19.71 7.28
CA ASN A 250 -0.18 -19.35 5.86
C ASN A 250 -1.39 -18.47 5.50
N HIS A 251 -2.09 -17.95 6.51
CA HIS A 251 -3.24 -17.04 6.34
C HIS A 251 -4.42 -17.61 5.54
N THR A 252 -4.68 -18.92 5.61
CA THR A 252 -5.84 -19.57 4.96
C THR A 252 -6.93 -20.04 5.92
N SER A 253 -6.82 -19.73 7.22
CA SER A 253 -7.81 -20.10 8.25
C SER A 253 -9.22 -19.51 7.99
N GLY A 254 -9.30 -18.41 7.25
CA GLY A 254 -10.54 -17.69 7.00
C GLY A 254 -11.01 -16.80 8.15
N LEU A 255 -10.18 -16.61 9.18
CA LEU A 255 -10.43 -15.63 10.23
C LEU A 255 -10.42 -14.20 9.66
N PRO A 256 -11.21 -13.27 10.23
CA PRO A 256 -11.15 -11.87 9.84
C PRO A 256 -9.76 -11.30 10.11
N ARG A 257 -9.35 -10.30 9.30
CA ARG A 257 -8.04 -9.64 9.43
C ARG A 257 -7.83 -9.01 10.81
N LEU A 258 -8.89 -8.45 11.39
CA LEU A 258 -8.89 -7.80 12.69
C LEU A 258 -10.08 -8.33 13.51
N PRO A 259 -9.98 -8.32 14.85
CA PRO A 259 -11.12 -8.59 15.70
C PRO A 259 -12.26 -7.60 15.44
N THR A 260 -13.49 -8.11 15.39
CA THR A 260 -14.68 -7.28 15.11
C THR A 260 -14.98 -6.27 16.22
N ASN A 261 -14.50 -6.52 17.44
CA ASN A 261 -14.64 -5.64 18.60
C ASN A 261 -13.48 -4.64 18.77
N LEU A 262 -12.46 -4.65 17.90
CA LEU A 262 -11.27 -3.80 18.07
C LEU A 262 -11.61 -2.30 18.09
N PHE A 263 -12.63 -1.89 17.34
CA PHE A 263 -13.04 -0.48 17.21
C PHE A 263 -14.43 -0.19 17.82
N SER A 264 -14.95 -1.09 18.66
CA SER A 264 -16.30 -0.95 19.23
C SER A 264 -16.35 -0.17 20.55
N THR A 265 -15.20 0.28 21.06
CA THR A 265 -15.08 1.09 22.29
C THR A 265 -14.23 2.34 22.03
N ALA A 266 -14.02 3.19 23.04
CA ALA A 266 -13.15 4.37 22.96
C ALA A 266 -11.70 3.94 22.61
N THR A 267 -11.43 3.84 21.31
CA THR A 267 -10.19 3.29 20.76
C THR A 267 -9.22 4.43 20.54
N ASP A 268 -8.00 4.30 21.07
CA ASP A 268 -6.92 5.21 20.73
C ASP A 268 -6.56 5.00 19.26
N VAL A 269 -6.90 5.96 18.40
CA VAL A 269 -6.67 5.87 16.95
C VAL A 269 -5.19 5.75 16.59
N THR A 270 -4.29 6.15 17.49
CA THR A 270 -2.85 6.06 17.31
C THR A 270 -2.27 4.76 17.88
N ASN A 271 -2.99 4.08 18.76
CA ASN A 271 -2.65 2.76 19.29
C ASN A 271 -3.92 1.95 19.62
N PRO A 272 -4.56 1.32 18.62
CA PRO A 272 -5.86 0.67 18.82
C PRO A 272 -5.81 -0.55 19.76
N TYR A 273 -4.61 -1.06 20.07
CA TYR A 273 -4.41 -2.19 20.97
C TYR A 273 -4.12 -1.78 22.41
N LYS A 274 -3.93 -0.48 22.70
CA LYS A 274 -3.53 0.03 24.02
C LYS A 274 -4.40 -0.45 25.19
N HIS A 275 -5.69 -0.64 24.92
CA HIS A 275 -6.69 -1.10 25.89
C HIS A 275 -7.28 -2.46 25.54
N TYR A 276 -6.69 -3.18 24.58
CA TYR A 276 -7.17 -4.49 24.12
C TYR A 276 -6.61 -5.60 25.03
N ASP A 277 -7.33 -5.88 26.11
CA ASP A 277 -6.91 -6.82 27.15
C ASP A 277 -7.41 -8.26 26.91
N ARG A 278 -7.11 -9.15 27.87
CA ARG A 278 -7.49 -10.56 27.81
C ARG A 278 -9.01 -10.78 27.74
N LYS A 279 -9.83 -9.89 28.32
CA LYS A 279 -11.30 -10.01 28.28
C LYS A 279 -11.86 -9.66 26.91
N LEU A 280 -11.16 -8.83 26.14
CA LEU A 280 -11.55 -8.50 24.77
C LEU A 280 -11.08 -9.55 23.75
N LEU A 281 -10.12 -10.41 24.12
CA LEU A 281 -9.55 -11.45 23.27
C LEU A 281 -10.36 -12.76 23.26
N TYR A 282 -11.20 -12.99 24.28
CA TYR A 282 -11.94 -14.23 24.52
C TYR A 282 -13.44 -14.00 24.62
#